data_AF-D5RJ58-F1
#
_entry.id   AF-D5RJ58-F1
#
_cell.length_a   1.000
_cell.length_b   1.000
_cell.length_c   1.000
_cell.angle_alpha   90.00
_cell.angle_beta   90.00
_cell.angle_gamma   90.00
#
_symmetry.space_group_name_H-M   'P 1'
#
loop_
_entity.id
_entity.type
_entity.pdbx_description
1 polymer ?
#
loop_
_entity_poly.entity_id
_entity_poly.type
_entity_poly.pdbx_seq_one_letter_code
_entity_poly.pdbx_strand_id
1 'polypeptide(L)' 'EAGLVEAARAAGLGLHPVGPLYAAAGARPDMAGLVMGYAGLTPAEITAGVALLRQVLRNFVALPG' A
#
# COMPACT_ATOMS: atom_id res chain seq x y z
N GLU A 1 2.23 -4.82 -7.47
CA GLU A 1 2.52 -4.31 -6.11
C GLU A 1 3.67 -3.32 -6.07
N ALA A 2 4.87 -3.65 -6.57
CA ALA A 2 6.07 -2.79 -6.44
C ALA A 2 5.86 -1.34 -6.90
N GLY A 3 5.26 -1.11 -8.07
CA GLY A 3 4.98 0.25 -8.55
C GLY A 3 4.08 1.08 -7.63
N LEU A 4 3.09 0.45 -7.00
CA LEU A 4 2.20 1.11 -6.05
C LEU A 4 2.91 1.42 -4.72
N VAL A 5 3.82 0.55 -4.29
CA VAL A 5 4.66 0.77 -3.10
C VAL A 5 5.59 1.98 -3.31
N GLU A 6 6.23 2.09 -4.48
CA GLU A 6 7.07 3.25 -4.79
C GLU A 6 6.26 4.55 -4.91
N ALA A 7 5.08 4.51 -5.54
CA ALA A 7 4.19 5.66 -5.62
C ALA A 7 3.73 6.13 -4.22
N ALA A 8 3.41 5.18 -3.33
CA ALA A 8 3.03 5.49 -1.96
C ALA A 8 4.21 6.10 -1.18
N ARG A 9 5.41 5.53 -1.32
CA ARG A 9 6.63 6.05 -0.67
C ARG A 9 6.94 7.47 -1.11
N ALA A 10 6.81 7.77 -2.40
CA ALA A 10 6.97 9.12 -2.94
C ALA A 10 5.96 10.12 -2.36
N ALA A 11 4.77 9.64 -1.96
CA ALA A 11 3.75 10.43 -1.29
C ALA A 11 3.91 10.51 0.25
N GLY A 12 4.94 9.88 0.82
CA GLY A 12 5.17 9.82 2.27
C GLY A 12 4.40 8.72 3.00
N LEU A 13 3.85 7.74 2.28
CA LEU A 13 3.06 6.64 2.82
C LEU A 13 3.86 5.32 2.81
N GLY A 14 4.03 4.72 3.99
CA GLY A 14 4.65 3.40 4.12
C GLY A 14 3.68 2.27 3.77
N LEU A 15 3.95 1.54 2.69
CA LEU A 15 3.23 0.33 2.33
C LEU A 15 4.21 -0.85 2.21
N HIS A 16 3.80 -2.02 2.70
CA HIS A 16 4.57 -3.25 2.61
C HIS A 16 3.79 -4.32 1.84
N PRO A 17 4.39 -4.96 0.82
CA PRO A 17 3.74 -6.07 0.13
C PRO A 17 3.61 -7.28 1.06
N VAL A 18 2.46 -7.97 1.01
CA VAL A 18 2.29 -9.25 1.71
C VAL A 18 2.85 -10.43 0.94
N GLY A 19 3.21 -10.24 -0.33
CA GLY A 19 3.79 -11.28 -1.19
C GLY A 19 4.89 -12.13 -0.52
N PRO A 20 5.88 -11.51 0.17
CA PRO A 20 6.93 -12.25 0.90
C PRO A 20 6.45 -13.05 2.11
N LEU A 21 5.22 -12.83 2.60
CA LEU A 21 4.66 -13.51 3.77
C LEU A 21 3.97 -14.84 3.42
N TYR A 22 3.77 -15.13 2.14
CA TYR A 22 3.24 -16.42 1.71
C TYR A 22 4.30 -17.51 1.80
N ALA A 23 3.96 -18.63 2.43
CA ALA A 23 4.86 -19.78 2.62
C ALA A 23 5.32 -20.43 1.31
N ALA A 24 4.54 -20.28 0.23
CA ALA A 24 4.87 -20.79 -1.10
C ALA A 24 4.45 -19.78 -2.17
N ALA A 25 5.25 -19.64 -3.23
CA ALA A 25 4.96 -18.72 -4.34
C ALA A 25 3.61 -19.04 -5.02
N GLY A 26 3.25 -20.32 -5.13
CA GLY A 26 1.97 -20.77 -5.69
C GLY A 26 0.75 -20.57 -4.78
N ALA A 27 0.95 -20.18 -3.51
CA ALA A 27 -0.14 -19.84 -2.59
C ALA A 27 -0.53 -18.35 -2.65
N ARG A 28 0.16 -17.56 -3.49
CA ARG A 28 -0.10 -16.13 -3.63
C ARG A 28 -1.37 -15.91 -4.48
N PRO A 29 -2.33 -15.10 -4.00
CA PRO A 29 -3.49 -14.70 -4.80
C PRO A 29 -3.10 -13.86 -6.02
N ASP A 30 -4.00 -13.83 -7.01
CA ASP A 30 -3.88 -12.95 -8.20
C ASP A 30 -4.19 -11.47 -7.87
N MET A 31 -4.56 -11.17 -6.63
CA MET A 31 -4.76 -9.81 -6.15
C MET A 31 -3.56 -9.31 -5.36
N ALA A 32 -3.23 -8.04 -5.57
CA ALA A 32 -2.20 -7.36 -4.82
C ALA A 32 -2.59 -7.23 -3.33
N GLY A 33 -1.73 -7.68 -2.42
CA GLY A 33 -1.93 -7.54 -0.98
C GLY A 33 -0.90 -6.62 -0.34
N LEU A 34 -1.36 -5.71 0.51
CA LEU A 34 -0.54 -4.66 1.13
C LEU A 34 -0.89 -4.51 2.62
N VAL A 35 0.12 -4.17 3.43
CA VAL A 35 -0.04 -3.79 4.83
C VAL A 35 0.44 -2.35 5.02
N MET A 36 -0.28 -1.62 5.86
CA MET A 36 0.15 -0.33 6.40
C MET A 36 0.35 -0.48 7.91
N GLY A 37 1.52 -0.08 8.41
CA GLY A 37 1.80 -0.07 9.83
C GLY A 37 1.17 1.16 10.50
N TYR A 38 0.45 0.96 11.60
CA TYR A 38 -0.17 2.04 12.38
C TYR A 38 0.29 2.08 13.84
N ALA A 39 1.30 1.26 14.20
CA ALA A 39 1.80 1.21 15.56
C ALA A 39 2.36 2.58 15.97
N GLY A 40 1.81 3.16 17.05
CA GLY A 40 2.22 4.47 17.57
C GLY A 40 1.48 5.67 16.97
N LEU A 41 0.54 5.46 16.04
CA LEU A 41 -0.28 6.54 15.47
C LEU A 41 -1.57 6.78 16.26
N THR A 42 -1.97 8.03 16.34
CA THR A 42 -3.29 8.45 16.81
C THR A 42 -4.38 8.14 15.78
N PRO A 43 -5.66 8.09 16.18
CA PRO A 43 -6.77 7.91 15.23
C PRO A 43 -6.82 8.97 14.12
N ALA A 44 -6.41 10.20 14.41
CA ALA A 44 -6.35 11.29 13.43
C ALA A 44 -5.27 11.02 12.36
N GLU A 45 -4.09 10.55 12.78
CA GLU A 45 -3.00 10.19 11.87
C GLU A 45 -3.36 8.95 11.02
N ILE A 46 -4.05 7.97 11.60
CA ILE A 46 -4.60 6.82 10.85
C ILE A 46 -5.55 7.33 9.76
N THR A 47 -6.47 8.23 10.10
CA THR A 47 -7.43 8.80 9.15
C THR A 47 -6.72 9.55 8.02
N ALA A 48 -5.70 10.35 8.35
CA ALA A 48 -4.89 11.04 7.35
C ALA A 48 -4.14 10.06 6.44
N GLY A 49 -3.56 9.00 6.99
CA GLY A 49 -2.88 7.94 6.24
C GLY A 49 -3.81 7.21 5.26
N VAL A 50 -5.04 6.90 5.69
CA VAL A 50 -6.06 6.29 4.82
C VAL A 50 -6.51 7.24 3.70
N ALA A 51 -6.65 8.53 4.00
CA ALA A 51 -6.96 9.53 2.99
C ALA A 51 -5.83 9.67 1.94
N LEU A 52 -4.57 9.65 2.39
CA LEU A 52 -3.40 9.66 1.52
C LEU A 52 -3.34 8.39 0.65
N LEU A 53 -3.65 7.21 1.21
CA LEU A 53 -3.77 5.97 0.44
C LEU A 53 -4.79 6.11 -0.70
N ARG A 54 -5.97 6.67 -0.41
CA ARG A 54 -6.99 6.92 -1.43
C ARG A 54 -6.46 7.80 -2.56
N GLN A 55 -5.69 8.84 -2.23
CA GLN A 55 -5.09 9.73 -3.25
C GLN A 55 -4.07 8.98 -4.11
N VAL A 56 -3.17 8.21 -3.48
CA VAL A 56 -2.18 7.39 -4.19
C VAL A 56 -2.86 6.41 -5.13
N LEU A 57 -3.88 5.67 -4.68
CA LEU A 57 -4.62 4.72 -5.50
C LEU A 57 -5.29 5.38 -6.71
N ARG A 58 -5.94 6.53 -6.51
CA ARG A 58 -6.56 7.27 -7.62
C ARG A 58 -5.53 7.71 -8.66
N ASN A 59 -4.39 8.22 -8.21
CA ASN A 59 -3.36 8.70 -9.11
C ASN A 59 -2.66 7.54 -9.83
N PHE A 60 -2.45 6.43 -9.14
CA PHE A 60 -1.81 5.24 -9.69
C PHE A 60 -2.64 4.58 -10.80
N VAL A 61 -3.97 4.53 -10.63
CA VAL A 61 -4.90 4.02 -11.65
C VAL A 61 -5.10 5.02 -12.80
N ALA A 62 -4.86 6.31 -12.57
CA ALA A 62 -4.99 7.37 -13.58
C ALA A 62 -3.74 7.58 -14.46
N LEU A 63 -2.61 6.95 -14.14
CA LEU A 63 -1.44 6.95 -15.01
C LEU A 63 -1.70 6.00 -16.20
N PRO A 64 -1.48 6.42 -17.47
CA PRO A 64 -1.46 5.49 -18.58
C PRO A 64 -0.31 4.49 -18.36
N GLY A 65 -0.64 3.20 -18.44
CA GLY A 65 0.30 2.09 -18.26
C GLY A 65 1.32 1.98 -19.38
#